data_AF-A0A838PY48-F1
#
_entry.id   AF-A0A838PY48-F1
#
_cell.length_a   1.000
_cell.length_b   1.000
_cell.length_c   1.000
_cell.angle_alpha   90.00
_cell.angle_beta   90.00
_cell.angle_gamma   90.00
#
_symmetry.space_group_name_H-M   'P 1'
#
loop_
_entity.id
_entity.type
_entity.pdbx_description
1 polymer ?
#
loop_
_entity_poly.entity_id
_entity_poly.type
_entity_poly.pdbx_seq_one_letter_code
_entity_poly.pdbx_strand_id
1 'polypeptide(L)'
;YIDEIDKIAAASNLSGRDVSGRGVQTTLLKLMEETDVPVRSANDLQSQLQAAFEFQRRGGKAKRETISTRHILFVVSGAFERLKQQVSRRMTQSQIGFSAEPRQVMDNELFQFVRTQDFIEYGFEPEFIGRLPVRVVCEELTADDLHSIMKFSEGSILRQYERAFRAYGIEISFEDDALRIIAQEAAKEKTGARGLLTVWEKLFRDYKYHLAGSGLTQLRVSTELVREPKQVLERLMAEGNRQEAAGLKHSAQTFSDQFKREHGLEIRFDEAALQRLVERAQAERMTMPELCAHLFKDYQFGLSLVQKNTGQSSFVLLREAIDAPDKFLSDLVVQSHYPLASA
;
A
#
# COMPACT_ATOMS: atom_id res chain seq x y z
N TYR A 1 26.36 3.84 11.23
CA TYR A 1 26.07 2.99 10.06
C TYR A 1 26.25 3.84 8.82
N ILE A 2 26.96 3.35 7.82
CA ILE A 2 27.20 4.02 6.54
C ILE A 2 26.77 3.06 5.45
N ASP A 3 25.77 3.45 4.65
CA ASP A 3 25.30 2.65 3.53
C ASP A 3 25.97 3.06 2.22
N GLU A 4 25.83 2.23 1.19
CA GLU A 4 26.32 2.48 -0.17
C GLU A 4 27.84 2.77 -0.22
N ILE A 5 28.63 2.13 0.65
CA ILE A 5 30.09 2.31 0.71
C ILE A 5 30.78 1.86 -0.59
N ASP A 6 30.12 1.01 -1.40
CA ASP A 6 30.62 0.62 -2.72
C ASP A 6 30.72 1.80 -3.70
N LYS A 7 29.96 2.88 -3.49
CA LYS A 7 29.95 4.07 -4.35
C LYS A 7 31.16 4.98 -4.19
N ILE A 8 31.89 4.86 -3.09
CA ILE A 8 33.10 5.66 -2.84
C ILE A 8 34.39 4.97 -3.31
N ALA A 9 34.30 3.73 -3.80
CA ALA A 9 35.41 3.04 -4.43
C ALA A 9 35.81 3.78 -5.73
N ALA A 10 37.11 3.98 -5.90
CA ALA A 10 37.64 4.71 -7.06
C ALA A 10 37.28 3.99 -8.37
N ALA A 11 36.85 4.75 -9.38
CA ALA A 11 36.62 4.19 -10.70
C ALA A 11 37.97 3.82 -11.35
N SER A 12 38.13 2.56 -11.75
CA SER A 12 39.41 2.00 -12.24
C SER A 12 39.98 2.67 -13.50
N ASN A 13 39.20 3.50 -14.23
CA ASN A 13 39.52 3.86 -15.63
C ASN A 13 39.45 5.36 -16.00
N LEU A 14 39.39 6.31 -15.05
CA LEU A 14 39.46 7.74 -15.41
C LEU A 14 40.84 8.31 -15.10
N SER A 15 41.60 8.66 -16.14
CA SER A 15 42.90 9.38 -16.09
C SER A 15 42.81 10.83 -15.56
N GLY A 16 41.84 11.11 -14.69
CA GLY A 16 41.67 12.37 -13.97
C GLY A 16 41.84 12.16 -12.47
N ARG A 17 42.15 13.25 -11.74
CA ARG A 17 42.15 13.23 -10.27
C ARG A 17 40.73 12.92 -9.80
N ASP A 18 40.47 11.69 -9.39
CA ASP A 18 39.21 11.30 -8.74
C ASP A 18 39.18 11.91 -7.33
N VAL A 19 38.64 13.13 -7.24
CA VAL A 19 38.59 13.91 -5.99
C VAL A 19 37.42 13.47 -5.11
N SER A 20 36.38 12.80 -5.66
CA SER A 20 35.18 12.48 -4.90
C SER A 20 35.29 11.16 -4.13
N GLY A 21 35.71 10.05 -4.75
CA GLY A 21 35.75 8.75 -4.08
C GLY A 21 36.87 8.63 -3.03
N ARG A 22 38.12 8.84 -3.47
CA ARG A 22 39.30 8.74 -2.58
C ARG A 22 39.31 9.78 -1.48
N GLY A 23 38.91 11.01 -1.78
CA GLY A 23 38.82 12.08 -0.78
C GLY A 23 37.86 11.74 0.36
N VAL A 24 36.73 11.10 0.04
CA VAL A 24 35.77 10.61 1.04
C VAL A 24 36.38 9.47 1.86
N GLN A 25 37.04 8.50 1.23
CA GLN A 25 37.73 7.42 1.95
C GLN A 25 38.79 7.95 2.93
N THR A 26 39.66 8.87 2.50
CA THR A 26 40.67 9.50 3.37
C THR A 26 40.05 10.31 4.50
N THR A 27 38.90 10.93 4.28
CA THR A 27 38.20 11.68 5.33
C THR A 27 37.58 10.74 6.35
N LEU A 28 36.97 9.64 5.90
CA LEU A 28 36.44 8.60 6.78
C LEU A 28 37.55 7.93 7.60
N LEU A 29 38.73 7.71 7.02
CA LEU A 29 39.90 7.19 7.75
C LEU A 29 40.22 7.98 9.01
N LYS A 30 40.23 9.33 8.91
CA LYS A 30 40.48 10.20 10.06
C LYS A 30 39.46 9.98 11.18
N LEU A 31 38.20 9.72 10.82
CA LEU A 31 37.15 9.43 11.80
C LEU A 31 37.36 8.06 12.46
N MET A 32 37.96 7.10 11.76
CA MET A 32 38.25 5.75 12.23
C MET A 32 39.59 5.63 12.99
N GLU A 33 40.34 6.72 13.12
CA GLU A 33 41.70 6.78 13.70
C GLU A 33 41.74 7.22 15.17
N GLU A 34 40.63 7.07 15.90
CA GLU A 34 40.53 7.48 17.32
C GLU A 34 40.93 8.95 17.54
N THR A 35 40.29 9.87 16.82
CA THR A 35 40.62 11.29 16.84
C THR A 35 39.55 12.14 17.53
N ASP A 36 39.92 13.35 17.94
CA ASP A 36 38.98 14.36 18.43
C ASP A 36 38.51 15.23 17.25
N VAL A 37 37.26 15.05 16.85
CA VAL A 37 36.67 15.73 15.69
C VAL A 37 35.84 16.91 16.18
N PRO A 38 36.00 18.12 15.62
CA PRO A 38 35.15 19.25 15.98
C PRO A 38 33.68 18.97 15.58
N VAL A 39 32.75 19.21 16.51
CA VAL A 39 31.30 18.99 16.29
C VAL A 39 30.74 19.97 15.27
N ARG A 40 31.37 21.15 15.14
CA ARG A 40 30.90 22.25 14.31
C ARG A 40 31.82 22.45 13.11
N SER A 41 31.24 22.58 11.92
CA SER A 41 31.97 22.88 10.70
C SER A 41 32.50 24.33 10.75
N ALA A 42 33.73 24.54 10.30
CA ALA A 42 34.31 25.90 10.24
C ALA A 42 33.66 26.78 9.15
N ASN A 43 32.93 26.16 8.21
CA ASN A 43 32.37 26.81 7.03
C ASN A 43 30.86 27.10 7.14
N ASP A 44 30.18 26.64 8.19
CA ASP A 44 28.79 27.04 8.44
C ASP A 44 28.73 28.49 8.92
N LEU A 45 27.93 29.30 8.23
CA LEU A 45 27.70 30.70 8.62
C LEU A 45 27.16 30.80 10.05
N GLN A 46 26.32 29.85 10.47
CA GLN A 46 25.80 29.78 11.84
C GLN A 46 26.89 29.43 12.86
N SER A 47 27.78 28.49 12.52
CA SER A 47 28.94 28.13 13.35
C SER A 47 29.95 29.26 13.47
N GLN A 48 30.14 30.06 12.40
CA GLN A 48 30.99 31.25 12.39
C GLN A 48 30.38 32.39 13.23
N LEU A 49 29.09 32.66 13.07
CA LEU A 49 28.37 33.66 13.87
C LEU A 49 28.40 33.29 15.36
N GLN A 50 28.12 32.02 15.69
CA GLN A 50 28.13 31.54 17.07
C GLN A 50 29.54 31.53 17.67
N ALA A 51 30.56 31.15 16.89
CA ALA A 51 31.96 31.27 17.31
C ALA A 51 32.38 32.74 17.53
N ALA A 52 31.89 33.68 16.71
CA ALA A 52 32.12 35.11 16.90
C ALA A 52 31.42 35.65 18.16
N PHE A 53 30.17 35.25 18.42
CA PHE A 53 29.46 35.58 19.66
C PHE A 53 30.11 34.98 20.91
N GLU A 54 30.60 33.73 20.85
CA GLU A 54 31.33 33.07 21.93
C GLU A 54 32.72 33.71 22.15
N PHE A 55 33.41 34.12 21.09
CA PHE A 55 34.69 34.83 21.14
C PHE A 55 34.56 36.18 21.86
N GLN A 56 33.47 36.93 21.60
CA GLN A 56 33.17 38.22 22.23
C GLN A 56 32.73 38.07 23.69
N ARG A 57 32.01 36.99 24.05
CA ARG A 57 31.58 36.72 25.43
C ARG A 57 32.67 36.14 26.34
N ARG A 58 33.63 35.39 25.81
CA ARG A 58 34.64 34.64 26.61
C ARG A 58 36.06 35.19 26.51
N GLY A 59 36.25 36.42 26.04
CA GLY A 59 37.55 37.09 26.06
C GLY A 59 38.63 36.36 25.23
N GLY A 60 38.28 35.88 24.04
CA GLY A 60 39.26 35.34 23.09
C GLY A 60 39.55 33.84 23.13
N LYS A 61 38.87 33.05 23.98
CA LYS A 61 39.00 31.57 23.98
C LYS A 61 37.69 30.90 23.54
N ALA A 62 37.47 30.82 22.22
CA ALA A 62 36.44 29.96 21.65
C ALA A 62 36.94 28.50 21.70
N LYS A 63 36.47 27.72 22.70
CA LYS A 63 36.79 26.30 22.81
C LYS A 63 35.87 25.54 21.85
N ARG A 64 36.41 25.05 20.73
CA ARG A 64 35.65 24.22 19.79
C ARG A 64 35.20 22.96 20.52
N GLU A 65 33.89 22.74 20.58
CA GLU A 65 33.34 21.46 21.04
C GLU A 65 33.86 20.36 20.12
N THR A 66 34.41 19.30 20.73
CA THR A 66 34.98 18.14 20.03
C THR A 66 34.31 16.88 20.53
N ILE A 67 34.21 15.89 19.66
CA ILE A 67 33.77 14.52 19.97
C ILE A 67 34.93 13.58 19.66
N SER A 68 35.26 12.74 20.63
CA SER A 68 36.22 11.65 20.44
C SER A 68 35.57 10.50 19.68
N THR A 69 36.23 10.00 18.63
CA THR A 69 35.74 8.85 17.86
C THR A 69 36.22 7.50 18.39
N ARG A 70 37.01 7.47 19.47
CA ARG A 70 37.68 6.28 20.00
C ARG A 70 36.76 5.07 20.27
N HIS A 71 35.52 5.31 20.70
CA HIS A 71 34.58 4.25 21.06
C HIS A 71 33.37 4.17 20.12
N ILE A 72 33.46 4.77 18.93
CA ILE A 72 32.40 4.74 17.93
C ILE A 72 32.54 3.47 17.09
N LEU A 73 31.50 2.64 17.07
CA LEU A 73 31.42 1.49 16.16
C LEU A 73 31.03 1.95 14.75
N PHE A 74 31.89 1.65 13.78
CA PHE A 74 31.59 1.86 12.37
C PHE A 74 31.07 0.56 11.75
N VAL A 75 29.81 0.57 11.34
CA VAL A 75 29.20 -0.47 10.50
C VAL A 75 29.00 0.11 9.13
N VAL A 76 29.54 -0.54 8.10
CA VAL A 76 29.43 -0.11 6.71
C VAL A 76 28.80 -1.22 5.87
N SER A 77 28.01 -0.83 4.87
CA SER A 77 27.36 -1.75 3.92
C SER A 77 27.48 -1.21 2.50
N GLY A 78 27.41 -2.12 1.53
CA GLY A 78 27.42 -1.79 0.11
C GLY A 78 27.04 -3.00 -0.74
N ALA A 79 26.61 -2.74 -1.97
CA ALA A 79 26.24 -3.78 -2.93
C ALA A 79 27.38 -4.01 -3.94
N PHE A 80 28.21 -5.03 -3.70
CA PHE A 80 29.46 -5.24 -4.43
C PHE A 80 29.33 -6.19 -5.64
N GLU A 81 28.46 -5.87 -6.60
CA GLU A 81 28.22 -6.73 -7.78
C GLU A 81 29.48 -7.02 -8.61
N ARG A 82 30.33 -6.01 -8.83
CA ARG A 82 31.59 -6.18 -9.59
C ARG A 82 32.62 -7.03 -8.84
N LEU A 83 32.61 -6.98 -7.50
CA LEU A 83 33.54 -7.74 -6.67
C LEU A 83 33.25 -9.24 -6.79
N LYS A 84 31.97 -9.62 -6.83
CA LYS A 84 31.53 -11.01 -7.08
C LYS A 84 32.14 -11.55 -8.40
N GLN A 85 32.08 -10.76 -9.46
CA GLN A 85 32.66 -11.13 -10.77
C GLN A 85 34.18 -11.25 -10.73
N GLN A 86 34.86 -10.34 -10.04
CA GLN A 86 36.32 -10.34 -9.89
C GLN A 86 36.81 -11.57 -9.13
N VAL A 87 36.16 -11.89 -8.00
CA VAL A 87 36.47 -13.09 -7.21
C VAL A 87 36.22 -14.36 -8.01
N SER A 88 35.09 -14.44 -8.73
CA SER A 88 34.79 -15.56 -9.61
C SER A 88 35.89 -15.78 -10.66
N ARG A 89 36.33 -14.72 -11.37
CA ARG A 89 37.43 -14.80 -12.35
C ARG A 89 38.73 -15.29 -11.72
N ARG A 90 39.09 -14.79 -10.55
CA ARG A 90 40.31 -15.20 -9.83
C ARG A 90 40.27 -16.68 -9.46
N MET A 91 39.12 -17.18 -8.98
CA MET A 91 38.96 -18.58 -8.62
C MET A 91 39.06 -19.50 -9.84
N THR A 92 38.49 -19.10 -10.97
CA THR A 92 38.57 -19.85 -12.25
C THR A 92 39.97 -19.81 -12.86
N GLN A 93 40.66 -18.66 -12.83
CA GLN A 93 42.03 -18.54 -13.35
C GLN A 93 43.05 -19.36 -12.56
N SER A 94 42.82 -19.54 -11.26
CA SER A 94 43.67 -20.40 -10.41
C SER A 94 43.58 -21.89 -10.76
N GLN A 95 42.67 -22.30 -11.66
CA GLN A 95 42.46 -23.68 -12.11
C GLN A 95 43.14 -24.02 -13.44
N ILE A 96 43.90 -23.10 -14.05
CA ILE A 96 44.68 -23.38 -15.28
C ILE A 96 46.02 -24.02 -14.89
N GLY A 97 45.98 -25.30 -14.52
CA GLY A 97 47.14 -26.14 -14.20
C GLY A 97 46.83 -27.62 -14.46
N PHE A 98 47.83 -28.41 -14.86
CA PHE A 98 47.74 -29.79 -15.39
C PHE A 98 47.04 -30.85 -14.49
N SER A 99 46.45 -30.49 -13.34
CA SER A 99 45.70 -31.39 -12.45
C SER A 99 44.59 -30.71 -11.64
N ALA A 100 44.07 -29.55 -12.07
CA ALA A 100 42.98 -28.90 -11.34
C ALA A 100 41.61 -29.42 -11.79
N GLU A 101 40.87 -30.06 -10.89
CA GLU A 101 39.44 -30.31 -11.11
C GLU A 101 38.65 -29.00 -11.05
N PRO A 102 37.76 -28.72 -12.02
CA PRO A 102 36.96 -27.51 -12.02
C PRO A 102 35.93 -27.57 -10.89
N ARG A 103 36.23 -26.92 -9.76
CA ARG A 103 35.24 -26.70 -8.70
C ARG A 103 34.41 -25.48 -9.08
N GLN A 104 33.17 -25.69 -9.54
CA GLN A 104 32.19 -24.61 -9.65
C GLN A 104 31.83 -24.16 -8.23
N VAL A 105 32.26 -22.96 -7.87
CA VAL A 105 31.85 -22.33 -6.61
C VAL A 105 30.50 -21.67 -6.86
N MET A 106 29.52 -22.01 -6.03
CA MET A 106 28.18 -21.43 -6.13
C MET A 106 28.24 -19.94 -5.84
N ASP A 107 27.38 -19.17 -6.50
CA ASP A 107 27.37 -17.70 -6.47
C ASP A 107 27.20 -17.12 -5.06
N ASN A 108 26.51 -17.83 -4.18
CA ASN A 108 26.27 -17.48 -2.76
C ASN A 108 27.52 -17.68 -1.87
N GLU A 109 28.48 -18.50 -2.29
CA GLU A 109 29.71 -18.78 -1.53
C GLU A 109 30.87 -17.87 -1.94
N LEU A 110 30.78 -17.20 -3.10
CA LEU A 110 31.87 -16.38 -3.65
C LEU A 110 32.33 -15.29 -2.68
N PHE A 111 31.40 -14.66 -1.96
CA PHE A 111 31.73 -13.61 -1.01
C PHE A 111 32.50 -14.12 0.23
N GLN A 112 32.42 -15.41 0.57
CA GLN A 112 33.19 -16.02 1.66
C GLN A 112 34.68 -16.11 1.31
N PHE A 113 35.03 -16.13 0.02
CA PHE A 113 36.41 -16.19 -0.45
C PHE A 113 37.03 -14.81 -0.71
N VAL A 114 36.32 -13.72 -0.42
CA VAL A 114 36.81 -12.36 -0.65
C VAL A 114 38.00 -12.07 0.25
N ARG A 115 39.09 -11.60 -0.37
CA ARG A 115 40.32 -11.18 0.27
C ARG A 115 40.42 -9.66 0.27
N THR A 116 41.24 -9.11 1.15
CA THR A 116 41.54 -7.66 1.17
C THR A 116 42.03 -7.15 -0.18
N GLN A 117 42.84 -7.95 -0.88
CA GLN A 117 43.34 -7.62 -2.22
C GLN A 117 42.21 -7.38 -3.23
N ASP A 118 41.10 -8.11 -3.13
CA ASP A 118 39.98 -7.95 -4.06
C ASP A 118 39.31 -6.58 -3.87
N PHE A 119 39.19 -6.09 -2.63
CA PHE A 119 38.67 -4.75 -2.34
C PHE A 119 39.61 -3.63 -2.81
N ILE A 120 40.93 -3.84 -2.73
CA ILE A 120 41.91 -2.87 -3.22
C ILE A 120 41.78 -2.74 -4.74
N GLU A 121 41.74 -3.87 -5.44
CA GLU A 121 41.50 -3.91 -6.89
C GLU A 121 40.11 -3.39 -7.29
N TYR A 122 39.11 -3.51 -6.42
CA TYR A 122 37.78 -2.93 -6.61
C TYR A 122 37.80 -1.40 -6.56
N GLY A 123 38.77 -0.79 -5.86
CA GLY A 123 38.97 0.67 -5.80
C GLY A 123 39.02 1.26 -4.39
N PHE A 124 39.17 0.44 -3.34
CA PHE A 124 39.36 0.96 -1.99
C PHE A 124 40.84 1.17 -1.63
N GLU A 125 41.11 2.18 -0.81
CA GLU A 125 42.43 2.39 -0.24
C GLU A 125 42.78 1.26 0.75
N PRO A 126 44.00 0.70 0.69
CA PRO A 126 44.42 -0.39 1.58
C PRO A 126 44.26 -0.05 3.07
N GLU A 127 44.55 1.20 3.43
CA GLU A 127 44.41 1.74 4.79
C GLU A 127 42.95 1.71 5.26
N PHE A 128 42.02 2.07 4.37
CA PHE A 128 40.59 2.11 4.67
C PHE A 128 40.03 0.72 4.91
N ILE A 129 40.32 -0.25 4.03
CA ILE A 129 39.89 -1.64 4.23
C ILE A 129 40.60 -2.29 5.42
N GLY A 130 41.83 -1.87 5.74
CA GLY A 130 42.53 -2.30 6.95
C GLY A 130 41.79 -1.96 8.24
N ARG A 131 40.97 -0.89 8.25
CA ARG A 131 40.10 -0.52 9.39
C ARG A 131 38.79 -1.30 9.46
N LEU A 132 38.51 -2.17 8.48
CA LEU A 132 37.29 -2.97 8.37
C LEU A 132 37.63 -4.49 8.39
N PRO A 133 38.13 -5.02 9.52
CA PRO A 133 38.57 -6.42 9.61
C PRO A 133 37.42 -7.42 9.71
N VAL A 134 36.28 -7.02 10.27
CA VAL A 134 35.09 -7.87 10.40
C VAL A 134 34.25 -7.71 9.14
N ARG A 135 33.99 -8.83 8.47
CA ARG A 135 33.23 -8.87 7.22
C ARG A 135 32.10 -9.87 7.37
N VAL A 136 30.89 -9.42 7.06
CA VAL A 136 29.69 -10.25 7.07
C VAL A 136 29.10 -10.19 5.67
N VAL A 137 28.67 -11.35 5.19
CA VAL A 137 28.03 -11.51 3.88
C VAL A 137 26.55 -11.75 4.11
N CYS A 138 25.71 -10.97 3.45
CA CYS A 138 24.27 -11.21 3.40
C CYS A 138 23.93 -12.01 2.14
N GLU A 139 23.18 -13.09 2.30
CA GLU A 139 22.73 -13.92 1.19
C GLU A 139 21.59 -13.25 0.40
N GLU A 140 21.42 -13.68 -0.86
CA GLU A 140 20.29 -13.25 -1.68
C GLU A 140 18.97 -13.79 -1.11
N LEU A 141 17.92 -12.97 -1.13
CA LEU A 141 16.62 -13.35 -0.59
C LEU A 141 15.93 -14.36 -1.51
N THR A 142 15.56 -15.52 -0.95
CA THR A 142 14.74 -16.53 -1.63
C THR A 142 13.25 -16.18 -1.55
N ALA A 143 12.41 -16.91 -2.30
CA ALA A 143 10.97 -16.75 -2.19
C ALA A 143 10.45 -17.07 -0.77
N ASP A 144 11.05 -18.04 -0.07
CA ASP A 144 10.67 -18.39 1.30
C ASP A 144 11.08 -17.29 2.30
N ASP A 145 12.20 -16.62 2.08
CA ASP A 145 12.60 -15.45 2.87
C ASP A 145 11.63 -14.29 2.66
N LEU A 146 11.25 -14.00 1.40
CA LEU A 146 10.28 -12.96 1.07
C LEU A 146 8.90 -13.25 1.70
N HIS A 147 8.47 -14.51 1.68
CA HIS A 147 7.26 -14.95 2.36
C HIS A 147 7.34 -14.69 3.88
N SER A 148 8.47 -15.04 4.50
CA SER A 148 8.72 -14.82 5.92
C SER A 148 8.75 -13.33 6.28
N ILE A 149 9.37 -12.49 5.44
CA ILE A 149 9.40 -11.03 5.59
C ILE A 149 7.98 -10.45 5.57
N MET A 150 7.11 -10.91 4.67
CA MET A 150 5.71 -10.46 4.62
C MET A 150 4.93 -10.82 5.88
N LYS A 151 5.19 -12.01 6.46
CA LYS A 151 4.40 -12.54 7.57
C LYS A 151 4.87 -12.07 8.94
N PHE A 152 6.18 -12.01 9.15
CA PHE A 152 6.76 -11.87 10.50
C PHE A 152 7.43 -10.52 10.76
N SER A 153 7.72 -9.72 9.72
CA SER A 153 8.32 -8.39 9.92
C SER A 153 7.33 -7.45 10.62
N GLU A 154 7.77 -6.71 11.64
CA GLU A 154 6.92 -5.78 12.39
C GLU A 154 6.28 -4.71 11.50
N GLY A 155 7.03 -4.24 10.50
CA GLY A 155 6.63 -3.27 9.48
C GLY A 155 6.28 -3.89 8.14
N SER A 156 5.80 -5.14 8.12
CA SER A 156 5.57 -5.87 6.87
C SER A 156 4.59 -5.16 5.93
N ILE A 157 4.80 -5.37 4.63
CA ILE A 157 3.90 -4.86 3.58
C ILE A 157 2.46 -5.35 3.77
N LEU A 158 2.28 -6.57 4.30
CA LEU A 158 0.97 -7.12 4.64
C LEU A 158 0.22 -6.21 5.61
N ARG A 159 0.84 -5.83 6.73
CA ARG A 159 0.24 -4.91 7.70
C ARG A 159 -0.04 -3.52 7.12
N GLN A 160 0.80 -3.05 6.21
CA GLN A 160 0.59 -1.77 5.53
C GLN A 160 -0.67 -1.82 4.66
N TYR A 161 -0.88 -2.92 3.94
CA TYR A 161 -2.07 -3.12 3.11
C TYR A 161 -3.33 -3.38 3.93
N GLU A 162 -3.25 -4.11 5.04
CA GLU A 162 -4.36 -4.24 5.99
C GLU A 162 -4.83 -2.87 6.47
N ARG A 163 -3.89 -1.99 6.85
CA ARG A 163 -4.21 -0.61 7.26
C ARG A 163 -4.79 0.21 6.12
N ALA A 164 -4.26 0.07 4.91
CA ALA A 164 -4.75 0.80 3.74
C ALA A 164 -6.20 0.43 3.39
N PHE A 165 -6.53 -0.87 3.35
CA PHE A 165 -7.91 -1.32 3.09
C PHE A 165 -8.87 -0.98 4.23
N ARG A 166 -8.40 -1.05 5.48
CA ARG A 166 -9.20 -0.65 6.65
C ARG A 166 -9.64 0.82 6.59
N ALA A 167 -8.82 1.71 6.01
CA ALA A 167 -9.19 3.11 5.82
C ALA A 167 -10.41 3.29 4.89
N TYR A 168 -10.69 2.31 4.03
CA TYR A 168 -11.87 2.25 3.18
C TYR A 168 -13.02 1.42 3.78
N GLY A 169 -12.90 0.98 5.04
CA GLY A 169 -13.90 0.13 5.69
C GLY A 169 -13.85 -1.35 5.25
N ILE A 170 -12.78 -1.78 4.59
CA ILE A 170 -12.61 -3.14 4.09
C ILE A 170 -11.64 -3.91 4.97
N GLU A 171 -12.09 -5.02 5.55
CA GLU A 171 -11.25 -5.99 6.24
C GLU A 171 -10.63 -6.96 5.22
N ILE A 172 -9.33 -6.83 5.00
CA ILE A 172 -8.58 -7.70 4.09
C ILE A 172 -7.93 -8.85 4.87
N SER A 173 -7.98 -10.07 4.32
CA SER A 173 -7.33 -11.27 4.86
C SER A 173 -6.52 -11.97 3.77
N PHE A 174 -5.45 -12.66 4.15
CA PHE A 174 -4.52 -13.28 3.21
C PHE A 174 -4.39 -14.78 3.47
N GLU A 175 -4.54 -15.58 2.42
CA GLU A 175 -4.18 -16.99 2.46
C GLU A 175 -2.66 -17.17 2.38
N ASP A 176 -2.15 -18.13 3.15
CA ASP A 176 -0.71 -18.45 3.16
C ASP A 176 -0.21 -18.84 1.75
N ASP A 177 -1.01 -19.58 0.98
CA ASP A 177 -0.67 -19.97 -0.40
C ASP A 177 -0.66 -18.79 -1.37
N ALA A 178 -1.56 -17.82 -1.18
CA ALA A 178 -1.55 -16.58 -1.95
C ALA A 178 -0.26 -15.78 -1.68
N LEU A 179 0.15 -15.70 -0.41
CA LEU A 179 1.41 -15.05 -0.02
C LEU A 179 2.63 -15.77 -0.62
N ARG A 180 2.64 -17.10 -0.67
CA ARG A 180 3.71 -17.86 -1.33
C ARG A 180 3.83 -17.52 -2.82
N ILE A 181 2.71 -17.43 -3.53
CA ILE A 181 2.71 -17.07 -4.96
C ILE A 181 3.23 -15.64 -5.15
N ILE A 182 2.77 -14.70 -4.32
CA ILE A 182 3.26 -13.31 -4.36
C ILE A 182 4.77 -13.26 -4.11
N ALA A 183 5.28 -14.06 -3.15
CA ALA A 183 6.70 -14.14 -2.87
C ALA A 183 7.51 -14.72 -4.04
N GLN A 184 6.98 -15.73 -4.73
CA GLN A 184 7.58 -16.31 -5.94
C GLN A 184 7.63 -15.29 -7.08
N GLU A 185 6.57 -14.52 -7.31
CA GLU A 185 6.56 -13.45 -8.31
C GLU A 185 7.56 -12.35 -7.93
N ALA A 186 7.62 -11.95 -6.66
CA ALA A 186 8.57 -10.93 -6.19
C ALA A 186 10.03 -11.38 -6.31
N ALA A 187 10.32 -12.67 -6.11
CA ALA A 187 11.66 -13.21 -6.31
C ALA A 187 12.11 -13.10 -7.78
N LYS A 188 11.18 -13.18 -8.75
CA LYS A 188 11.49 -13.00 -10.18
C LYS A 188 11.89 -11.57 -10.55
N GLU A 189 11.46 -10.57 -9.76
CA GLU A 189 11.82 -9.17 -9.97
C GLU A 189 13.32 -8.89 -9.72
N LYS A 190 14.05 -9.79 -9.03
CA LYS A 190 15.49 -9.66 -8.74
C LYS A 190 15.91 -8.32 -8.11
N THR A 191 15.02 -7.72 -7.32
CA THR A 191 15.26 -6.45 -6.60
C THR A 191 15.25 -6.63 -5.08
N GLY A 192 15.29 -7.88 -4.61
CA GLY A 192 15.17 -8.24 -3.19
C GLY A 192 13.79 -7.90 -2.63
N ALA A 193 13.72 -7.54 -1.34
CA ALA A 193 12.45 -7.22 -0.68
C ALA A 193 11.71 -6.02 -1.29
N ARG A 194 12.41 -5.14 -2.03
CA ARG A 194 11.77 -4.02 -2.75
C ARG A 194 10.81 -4.50 -3.84
N GLY A 195 11.07 -5.69 -4.42
CA GLY A 195 10.20 -6.31 -5.42
C GLY A 195 8.79 -6.62 -4.90
N LEU A 196 8.65 -6.86 -3.59
CA LEU A 196 7.35 -7.06 -2.96
C LEU A 196 6.43 -5.85 -3.17
N LEU A 197 6.95 -4.63 -3.01
CA LEU A 197 6.15 -3.42 -3.20
C LEU A 197 5.61 -3.32 -4.64
N THR A 198 6.45 -3.63 -5.63
CA THR A 198 6.07 -3.64 -7.04
C THR A 198 4.95 -4.63 -7.33
N VAL A 199 5.10 -5.89 -6.86
CA VAL A 199 4.10 -6.95 -7.10
C VAL A 199 2.78 -6.61 -6.41
N TRP A 200 2.83 -6.15 -5.15
CA TRP A 200 1.63 -5.78 -4.40
C TRP A 200 0.91 -4.59 -5.02
N GLU A 201 1.64 -3.55 -5.42
CA GLU A 201 1.02 -2.37 -6.03
C GLU A 201 0.36 -2.72 -7.36
N LYS A 202 0.99 -3.57 -8.18
CA LYS A 202 0.40 -4.08 -9.42
C LYS A 202 -0.87 -4.89 -9.16
N LEU A 203 -0.88 -5.73 -8.12
CA LEU A 203 -2.00 -6.60 -7.79
C LEU A 203 -3.21 -5.82 -7.26
N PHE A 204 -2.98 -4.90 -6.33
CA PHE A 204 -4.04 -4.27 -5.55
C PHE A 204 -4.47 -2.89 -6.04
N ARG A 205 -3.79 -2.28 -7.03
CA ARG A 205 -4.16 -0.96 -7.55
C ARG A 205 -5.63 -0.85 -7.92
N ASP A 206 -6.10 -1.75 -8.76
CA ASP A 206 -7.48 -1.72 -9.26
C ASP A 206 -8.48 -2.05 -8.13
N TYR A 207 -8.09 -2.93 -7.20
CA TYR A 207 -8.89 -3.26 -6.02
C TYR A 207 -9.09 -2.06 -5.09
N LYS A 208 -8.02 -1.29 -4.81
CA LYS A 208 -8.13 -0.07 -3.99
C LYS A 208 -9.07 0.96 -4.63
N TYR A 209 -9.02 1.08 -5.96
CA TYR A 209 -9.86 2.03 -6.69
C TYR A 209 -11.33 1.62 -6.74
N HIS A 210 -11.61 0.38 -7.13
CA HIS A 210 -12.98 -0.08 -7.38
C HIS A 210 -13.73 -0.50 -6.13
N LEU A 211 -13.06 -1.07 -5.13
CA LEU A 211 -13.73 -1.52 -3.92
C LEU A 211 -14.10 -0.37 -2.98
N ALA A 212 -13.41 0.77 -3.07
CA ALA A 212 -13.75 1.95 -2.30
C ALA A 212 -15.18 2.44 -2.67
N GLY A 213 -16.10 2.35 -1.72
CA GLY A 213 -17.51 2.71 -1.95
C GLY A 213 -18.37 1.63 -2.63
N SER A 214 -17.83 0.42 -2.86
CA SER A 214 -18.59 -0.71 -3.44
C SER A 214 -19.60 -1.37 -2.49
N GLY A 215 -19.61 -0.97 -1.21
CA GLY A 215 -20.42 -1.60 -0.17
C GLY A 215 -19.83 -2.90 0.41
N LEU A 216 -18.78 -3.46 -0.21
CA LEU A 216 -18.08 -4.63 0.31
C LEU A 216 -17.28 -4.26 1.58
N THR A 217 -17.38 -5.10 2.61
CA THR A 217 -16.71 -4.91 3.89
C THR A 217 -15.55 -5.87 4.12
N GLN A 218 -15.42 -6.91 3.29
CA GLN A 218 -14.37 -7.92 3.42
C GLN A 218 -13.75 -8.24 2.06
N LEU A 219 -12.44 -8.48 2.08
CA LEU A 219 -11.67 -8.93 0.92
C LEU A 219 -10.77 -10.10 1.33
N ARG A 220 -10.99 -11.28 0.73
CA ARG A 220 -10.11 -12.44 0.94
C ARG A 220 -9.15 -12.56 -0.23
N VAL A 221 -7.85 -12.48 0.06
CA VAL A 221 -6.77 -12.66 -0.90
C VAL A 221 -6.44 -14.14 -1.00
N SER A 222 -7.07 -14.78 -1.97
CA SER A 222 -6.89 -16.19 -2.29
C SER A 222 -5.88 -16.42 -3.40
N THR A 223 -5.49 -17.69 -3.59
CA THR A 223 -4.68 -18.10 -4.74
C THR A 223 -5.29 -17.68 -6.07
N GLU A 224 -6.63 -17.76 -6.19
CA GLU A 224 -7.37 -17.36 -7.39
C GLU A 224 -7.24 -15.85 -7.65
N LEU A 225 -7.35 -15.02 -6.61
CA LEU A 225 -7.18 -13.56 -6.72
C LEU A 225 -5.80 -13.19 -7.26
N VAL A 226 -4.74 -13.85 -6.77
CA VAL A 226 -3.37 -13.58 -7.22
C VAL A 226 -3.16 -13.99 -8.69
N ARG A 227 -3.76 -15.10 -9.13
CA ARG A 227 -3.61 -15.62 -10.50
C ARG A 227 -4.49 -14.89 -11.52
N GLU A 228 -5.72 -14.57 -11.16
CA GLU A 228 -6.74 -14.01 -12.04
C GLU A 228 -7.39 -12.75 -11.43
N PRO A 229 -6.60 -11.70 -11.16
CA PRO A 229 -7.06 -10.55 -10.37
C PRO A 229 -8.23 -9.80 -11.03
N LYS A 230 -8.29 -9.73 -12.35
CA LYS A 230 -9.37 -9.03 -13.06
C LYS A 230 -10.71 -9.76 -12.93
N GLN A 231 -10.71 -11.07 -13.12
CA GLN A 231 -11.92 -11.88 -13.07
C GLN A 231 -12.51 -11.98 -11.66
N VAL A 232 -11.66 -12.02 -10.63
CA VAL A 232 -12.12 -11.93 -9.24
C VAL A 232 -12.72 -10.55 -8.94
N LEU A 233 -12.08 -9.47 -9.40
CA LEU A 233 -12.59 -8.12 -9.18
C LEU A 233 -13.96 -7.89 -9.81
N GLU A 234 -14.15 -8.32 -11.07
CA GLU A 234 -15.44 -8.22 -11.75
C GLU A 234 -16.56 -8.95 -10.99
N ARG A 235 -16.27 -10.16 -10.46
CA ARG A 235 -17.22 -10.91 -9.64
C ARG A 235 -17.55 -10.19 -8.33
N LEU A 236 -16.54 -9.64 -7.65
CA LEU A 236 -16.74 -8.88 -6.41
C LEU A 236 -17.61 -7.65 -6.67
N MET A 237 -17.35 -6.89 -7.74
CA MET A 237 -18.18 -5.73 -8.09
C MET A 237 -19.62 -6.13 -8.42
N ALA A 238 -19.82 -7.24 -9.15
CA ALA A 238 -21.16 -7.76 -9.43
C ALA A 238 -21.88 -8.27 -8.17
N GLU A 239 -21.15 -8.72 -7.15
CA GLU A 239 -21.71 -9.08 -5.84
C GLU A 239 -22.05 -7.85 -5.00
N GLY A 240 -21.16 -6.86 -4.92
CA GLY A 240 -21.39 -5.60 -4.22
C GLY A 240 -22.64 -4.89 -4.71
N ASN A 241 -22.81 -4.75 -6.03
CA ASN A 241 -24.00 -4.16 -6.64
C ASN A 241 -25.29 -4.93 -6.27
N ARG A 242 -25.22 -6.27 -6.19
CA ARG A 242 -26.37 -7.10 -5.79
C ARG A 242 -26.71 -6.91 -4.30
N GLN A 243 -25.70 -6.82 -3.44
CA GLN A 243 -25.89 -6.59 -2.00
C GLN A 243 -26.44 -5.18 -1.73
N GLU A 244 -25.93 -4.16 -2.41
CA GLU A 244 -26.45 -2.79 -2.32
C GLU A 244 -27.92 -2.72 -2.76
N ALA A 245 -28.25 -3.33 -3.91
CA ALA A 245 -29.63 -3.40 -4.38
C ALA A 245 -30.56 -4.11 -3.38
N ALA A 246 -30.10 -5.20 -2.76
CA ALA A 246 -30.86 -5.90 -1.73
C ALA A 246 -31.07 -5.04 -0.47
N GLY A 247 -30.04 -4.31 -0.03
CA GLY A 247 -30.12 -3.39 1.12
C GLY A 247 -31.06 -2.21 0.87
N LEU A 248 -31.07 -1.67 -0.35
CA LEU A 248 -32.00 -0.62 -0.77
C LEU A 248 -33.44 -1.15 -0.82
N LYS A 249 -33.67 -2.37 -1.35
CA LYS A 249 -34.99 -3.01 -1.32
C LYS A 249 -35.50 -3.22 0.11
N HIS A 250 -34.64 -3.68 1.03
CA HIS A 250 -35.01 -3.83 2.44
C HIS A 250 -35.32 -2.49 3.11
N SER A 251 -34.58 -1.43 2.77
CA SER A 251 -34.86 -0.07 3.27
C SER A 251 -36.21 0.46 2.78
N ALA A 252 -36.59 0.18 1.54
CA ALA A 252 -37.92 0.54 1.02
C ALA A 252 -39.05 -0.19 1.76
N GLN A 253 -38.85 -1.47 2.10
CA GLN A 253 -39.80 -2.21 2.94
C GLN A 253 -39.90 -1.65 4.36
N THR A 254 -38.77 -1.26 4.95
CA THR A 254 -38.73 -0.61 6.26
C THR A 254 -39.53 0.71 6.27
N PHE A 255 -39.45 1.48 5.18
CA PHE A 255 -40.29 2.67 5.00
C PHE A 255 -41.79 2.33 4.98
N SER A 256 -42.20 1.29 4.25
CA SER A 256 -43.60 0.81 4.26
C SER A 256 -44.11 0.48 5.67
N ASP A 257 -43.30 -0.22 6.46
CA ASP A 257 -43.64 -0.57 7.85
C ASP A 257 -43.71 0.65 8.77
N GLN A 258 -42.85 1.65 8.54
CA GLN A 258 -42.89 2.92 9.25
C GLN A 258 -44.15 3.72 8.89
N PHE A 259 -44.45 3.85 7.60
CA PHE A 259 -45.62 4.55 7.09
C PHE A 259 -46.93 3.95 7.67
N LYS A 260 -47.02 2.62 7.75
CA LYS A 260 -48.16 1.93 8.36
C LYS A 260 -48.30 2.23 9.86
N ARG A 261 -47.18 2.29 10.60
CA ARG A 261 -47.20 2.62 12.02
C ARG A 261 -47.60 4.07 12.29
N GLU A 262 -47.13 5.00 11.47
CA GLU A 262 -47.38 6.43 11.64
C GLU A 262 -48.76 6.86 11.18
N HIS A 263 -49.26 6.28 10.08
CA HIS A 263 -50.49 6.73 9.43
C HIS A 263 -51.64 5.70 9.43
N GLY A 264 -51.40 4.46 9.85
CA GLY A 264 -52.41 3.40 9.86
C GLY A 264 -52.78 2.85 8.47
N LEU A 265 -52.03 3.22 7.43
CA LEU A 265 -52.26 2.85 6.03
C LEU A 265 -51.11 1.97 5.54
N GLU A 266 -51.42 0.85 4.87
CA GLU A 266 -50.40 -0.07 4.37
C GLU A 266 -50.04 0.25 2.92
N ILE A 267 -48.74 0.46 2.67
CA ILE A 267 -48.17 0.65 1.34
C ILE A 267 -47.26 -0.53 1.03
N ARG A 268 -47.44 -1.16 -0.13
CA ARG A 268 -46.56 -2.23 -0.62
C ARG A 268 -46.02 -1.84 -1.99
N PHE A 269 -44.73 -2.02 -2.21
CA PHE A 269 -44.11 -1.84 -3.52
C PHE A 269 -44.11 -3.16 -4.28
N ASP A 270 -44.49 -3.14 -5.55
CA ASP A 270 -44.24 -4.29 -6.43
C ASP A 270 -42.76 -4.37 -6.84
N GLU A 271 -42.36 -5.47 -7.47
CA GLU A 271 -40.95 -5.66 -7.88
C GLU A 271 -40.48 -4.57 -8.87
N ALA A 272 -41.35 -4.10 -9.76
CA ALA A 272 -41.02 -3.05 -10.72
C ALA A 272 -40.81 -1.69 -10.05
N ALA A 273 -41.62 -1.34 -9.05
CA ALA A 273 -41.46 -0.14 -8.23
C ALA A 273 -40.20 -0.21 -7.37
N LEU A 274 -39.92 -1.35 -6.74
CA LEU A 274 -38.69 -1.56 -5.95
C LEU A 274 -37.45 -1.39 -6.82
N GLN A 275 -37.42 -2.01 -7.99
CA GLN A 275 -36.30 -1.86 -8.92
C GLN A 275 -36.14 -0.40 -9.36
N ARG A 276 -37.25 0.29 -9.65
CA ARG A 276 -37.21 1.70 -10.04
C ARG A 276 -36.73 2.62 -8.93
N LEU A 277 -37.12 2.36 -7.69
CA LEU A 277 -36.63 3.08 -6.49
C LEU A 277 -35.12 2.91 -6.34
N VAL A 278 -34.60 1.70 -6.50
CA VAL A 278 -33.15 1.42 -6.43
C VAL A 278 -32.40 2.21 -7.51
N GLU A 279 -32.84 2.12 -8.76
CA GLU A 279 -32.23 2.85 -9.89
C GLU A 279 -32.21 4.36 -9.64
N ARG A 280 -33.31 4.88 -9.09
CA ARG A 280 -33.48 6.31 -8.86
C ARG A 280 -32.66 6.80 -7.66
N ALA A 281 -32.60 6.02 -6.58
CA ALA A 281 -31.74 6.30 -5.42
C ALA A 281 -30.26 6.36 -5.82
N GLN A 282 -29.80 5.41 -6.65
CA GLN A 282 -28.43 5.38 -7.16
C GLN A 282 -28.14 6.56 -8.11
N ALA A 283 -29.06 6.87 -9.03
CA ALA A 283 -28.90 7.96 -9.99
C ALA A 283 -28.88 9.34 -9.32
N GLU A 284 -29.74 9.55 -8.31
CA GLU A 284 -29.87 10.81 -7.58
C GLU A 284 -28.91 10.91 -6.38
N ARG A 285 -28.16 9.83 -6.07
CA ARG A 285 -27.26 9.71 -4.90
C ARG A 285 -27.94 10.04 -3.57
N MET A 286 -29.19 9.62 -3.42
CA MET A 286 -29.98 9.80 -2.20
C MET A 286 -30.08 8.49 -1.42
N THR A 287 -30.19 8.57 -0.09
CA THR A 287 -30.53 7.38 0.69
C THR A 287 -31.99 6.97 0.42
N MET A 288 -32.30 5.68 0.52
CA MET A 288 -33.67 5.20 0.28
C MET A 288 -34.73 5.90 1.16
N PRO A 289 -34.51 6.16 2.46
CA PRO A 289 -35.47 6.89 3.29
C PRO A 289 -35.70 8.34 2.81
N GLU A 290 -34.66 9.06 2.42
CA GLU A 290 -34.77 10.42 1.89
C GLU A 290 -35.56 10.45 0.58
N LEU A 291 -35.27 9.51 -0.33
CA LEU A 291 -35.99 9.38 -1.59
C LEU A 291 -37.47 9.07 -1.35
N CYS A 292 -37.79 8.07 -0.51
CA CYS A 292 -39.17 7.71 -0.20
C CYS A 292 -39.92 8.88 0.48
N ALA A 293 -39.30 9.57 1.44
CA ALA A 293 -39.89 10.73 2.09
C ALA A 293 -40.17 11.87 1.10
N HIS A 294 -39.28 12.07 0.12
CA HIS A 294 -39.47 13.06 -0.93
C HIS A 294 -40.62 12.70 -1.88
N LEU A 295 -40.66 11.45 -2.36
CA LEU A 295 -41.66 10.98 -3.33
C LEU A 295 -43.06 10.87 -2.73
N PHE A 296 -43.18 10.47 -1.46
CA PHE A 296 -44.46 10.11 -0.85
C PHE A 296 -44.95 11.10 0.21
N LYS A 297 -44.42 12.33 0.22
CA LYS A 297 -44.76 13.36 1.22
C LYS A 297 -46.28 13.60 1.38
N ASP A 298 -47.04 13.55 0.28
CA ASP A 298 -48.47 13.86 0.25
C ASP A 298 -49.36 12.61 0.25
N TYR A 299 -48.75 11.41 0.21
CA TYR A 299 -49.48 10.15 0.08
C TYR A 299 -50.35 9.87 1.31
N GLN A 300 -49.94 10.30 2.50
CA GLN A 300 -50.77 10.16 3.71
C GLN A 300 -52.15 10.81 3.54
N PHE A 301 -52.22 11.98 2.91
CA PHE A 301 -53.45 12.75 2.77
C PHE A 301 -54.31 12.16 1.65
N GLY A 302 -53.70 11.88 0.49
CA GLY A 302 -54.41 11.31 -0.65
C GLY A 302 -54.96 9.91 -0.36
N LEU A 303 -54.15 9.02 0.24
CA LEU A 303 -54.61 7.66 0.56
C LEU A 303 -55.66 7.63 1.69
N SER A 304 -55.61 8.57 2.64
CA SER A 304 -56.66 8.72 3.65
C SER A 304 -58.01 9.10 3.03
N LEU A 305 -58.02 9.90 1.96
CA LEU A 305 -59.25 10.21 1.20
C LEU A 305 -59.77 8.96 0.50
N VAL A 306 -58.89 8.21 -0.16
CA VAL A 306 -59.26 6.95 -0.83
C VAL A 306 -59.83 5.94 0.18
N GLN A 307 -59.22 5.80 1.36
CA GLN A 307 -59.72 4.93 2.43
C GLN A 307 -61.12 5.35 2.90
N LYS A 308 -61.38 6.66 3.05
CA LYS A 308 -62.72 7.15 3.44
C LYS A 308 -63.78 6.83 2.39
N ASN A 309 -63.43 6.90 1.10
CA ASN A 309 -64.38 6.67 0.01
C ASN A 309 -64.61 5.17 -0.27
N THR A 310 -63.60 4.32 -0.12
CA THR A 310 -63.63 2.92 -0.57
C THR A 310 -63.54 1.89 0.56
N GLY A 311 -63.12 2.31 1.76
CA GLY A 311 -62.77 1.41 2.87
C GLY A 311 -61.42 0.70 2.72
N GLN A 312 -60.70 0.90 1.61
CA GLN A 312 -59.41 0.25 1.36
C GLN A 312 -58.30 0.84 2.22
N SER A 313 -57.54 -0.02 2.92
CA SER A 313 -56.43 0.38 3.80
C SER A 313 -55.06 -0.13 3.36
N SER A 314 -54.99 -0.85 2.24
CA SER A 314 -53.76 -1.42 1.68
C SER A 314 -53.63 -1.04 0.21
N PHE A 315 -52.51 -0.44 -0.17
CA PHE A 315 -52.24 0.09 -1.50
C PHE A 315 -50.95 -0.50 -2.07
N VAL A 316 -51.00 -0.95 -3.32
CA VAL A 316 -49.82 -1.43 -4.04
C VAL A 316 -49.32 -0.31 -4.96
N LEU A 317 -48.09 0.14 -4.74
CA LEU A 317 -47.43 1.13 -5.56
C LEU A 317 -46.67 0.44 -6.68
N LEU A 318 -47.02 0.83 -7.90
CA LEU A 318 -46.42 0.35 -9.13
C LEU A 318 -45.29 1.30 -9.57
N ARG A 319 -44.58 0.93 -10.64
CA ARG A 319 -43.52 1.75 -11.23
C ARG A 319 -43.97 3.21 -11.51
N GLU A 320 -45.21 3.40 -11.95
CA GLU A 320 -45.77 4.72 -12.25
C GLU A 320 -45.85 5.62 -11.01
N ALA A 321 -46.02 5.04 -9.82
CA ALA A 321 -46.00 5.78 -8.56
C ALA A 321 -44.59 6.34 -8.23
N ILE A 322 -43.54 5.74 -8.81
CA ILE A 322 -42.17 6.22 -8.66
C ILE A 322 -41.84 7.23 -9.75
N ASP A 323 -42.26 6.99 -10.99
CA ASP A 323 -41.97 7.87 -12.13
C ASP A 323 -42.77 9.19 -12.08
N ALA A 324 -44.03 9.15 -11.61
CA ALA A 324 -44.92 10.31 -11.49
C ALA A 324 -45.81 10.23 -10.23
N PRO A 325 -45.23 10.42 -9.02
CA PRO A 325 -45.92 10.19 -7.75
C PRO A 325 -47.21 11.01 -7.57
N ASP A 326 -47.18 12.30 -7.91
CA ASP A 326 -48.33 13.19 -7.74
C ASP A 326 -49.48 12.82 -8.68
N LYS A 327 -49.16 12.47 -9.93
CA LYS A 327 -50.14 12.05 -10.92
C LYS A 327 -50.79 10.74 -10.53
N PHE A 328 -49.99 9.75 -10.12
CA PHE A 328 -50.48 8.45 -9.68
C PHE A 328 -51.43 8.58 -8.47
N LEU A 329 -51.07 9.41 -7.48
CA LEU A 329 -51.92 9.68 -6.31
C LEU A 329 -53.22 10.38 -6.71
N SER A 330 -53.15 11.37 -7.61
CA SER A 330 -54.32 12.07 -8.12
C SER A 330 -55.28 11.11 -8.84
N ASP A 331 -54.76 10.23 -9.69
CA ASP A 331 -55.56 9.25 -10.44
C ASP A 331 -56.26 8.27 -9.48
N LEU A 332 -55.57 7.82 -8.43
CA LEU A 332 -56.14 6.98 -7.35
C LEU A 332 -57.29 7.68 -6.61
N VAL A 333 -57.10 8.95 -6.23
CA VAL A 333 -58.14 9.73 -5.55
C VAL A 333 -59.35 9.92 -6.46
N VAL A 334 -59.16 10.27 -7.74
CA VAL A 334 -60.25 10.43 -8.71
C VAL A 334 -61.02 9.12 -8.89
N GLN A 335 -60.34 7.99 -9.06
CA GLN A 335 -60.97 6.68 -9.17
C GLN A 335 -61.77 6.30 -7.92
N SER A 336 -61.34 6.73 -6.73
CA SER A 336 -62.08 6.49 -5.49
C SER A 336 -63.42 7.22 -5.42
N HIS A 337 -63.55 8.36 -6.10
CA HIS A 337 -64.79 9.15 -6.18
C HIS A 337 -65.75 8.65 -7.26
N TYR A 338 -65.21 8.03 -8.31
CA TYR A 338 -65.96 7.44 -9.40
C TYR A 338 -65.58 5.96 -9.53
N PRO A 339 -66.01 5.08 -8.61
CA PRO A 339 -65.80 3.65 -8.78
C PRO A 339 -66.42 3.27 -10.13
N LEU A 340 -65.57 2.85 -11.07
CA LEU A 340 -66.02 2.35 -12.37
C LEU A 340 -67.17 1.39 -12.12
N ALA A 341 -68.35 1.71 -12.67
CA ALA A 341 -69.47 0.78 -12.72
C ALA A 341 -68.94 -0.52 -13.33
N SER A 342 -68.87 -1.56 -12.49
CA SER A 342 -68.46 -2.90 -12.87
C SER A 342 -69.25 -3.35 -14.10
N ALA A 343 -68.54 -3.73 -15.16
CA ALA A 343 -69.03 -4.56 -16.25
C ALA A 343 -68.35 -5.92 -16.16
#